data_AF-A0A931V1H3-F1
#
_entry.id   AF-A0A931V1H3-F1
#
_cell.length_a   1.000
_cell.length_b   1.000
_cell.length_c   1.000
_cell.angle_alpha   90.00
_cell.angle_beta   90.00
_cell.angle_gamma   90.00
#
_symmetry.space_group_name_H-M   'P 1'
#
loop_
_entity.id
_entity.type
_entity.pdbx_description
1 polymer ?
#
loop_
_entity_poly.entity_id
_entity_poly.type
_entity_poly.pdbx_seq_one_letter_code
_entity_poly.pdbx_strand_id
1 'polypeptide(L)'
;MGQLTDRLQQLRGWFALSVGEAFREASAIAEPAGTSPAWAAICARAGVPLCSDDDRAQIRAGQRPTRGAPLMEFQAVIAAIVRRTRQELAGLRNVMNDEADKLHDQIRRAVDGAEDETLRAYRNLVLPKRAGGMFANATAHVATSAFQTAPAATSLTCKSCGAPHLEAGAFDCKYCGNRMV
;
A
#
# COMPACT_ATOMS: atom_id res chain seq x y z
N MET A 1 -10.73 33.64 -16.26
CA MET A 1 -10.72 32.96 -14.93
C MET A 1 -11.04 31.46 -15.03
N GLY A 2 -12.00 31.02 -15.86
CA GLY A 2 -12.34 29.59 -16.00
C GLY A 2 -11.19 28.65 -16.43
N GLN A 3 -10.31 29.11 -17.32
CA GLN A 3 -9.24 28.26 -17.88
C GLN A 3 -8.29 27.64 -16.84
N LEU A 4 -8.00 28.34 -15.72
CA LEU A 4 -7.14 27.78 -14.67
C LEU A 4 -7.86 26.69 -13.89
N THR A 5 -9.10 26.98 -13.47
CA THR A 5 -9.95 26.02 -12.76
C THR A 5 -10.19 24.76 -13.61
N ASP A 6 -10.44 24.92 -14.91
CA ASP A 6 -10.61 23.81 -15.85
C ASP A 6 -9.34 22.94 -15.91
N ARG A 7 -8.15 23.55 -15.98
CA ARG A 7 -6.88 22.81 -15.99
C ARG A 7 -6.63 22.07 -14.67
N LEU A 8 -6.95 22.67 -13.53
CA LEU A 8 -6.85 22.02 -12.23
C LEU A 8 -7.83 20.83 -12.12
N GLN A 9 -9.06 20.98 -12.63
CA GLN A 9 -10.04 19.90 -12.68
C GLN A 9 -9.58 18.76 -13.60
N GLN A 10 -9.04 19.09 -14.77
CA GLN A 10 -8.45 18.11 -15.69
C GLN A 10 -7.29 17.36 -15.04
N LEU A 11 -6.40 18.07 -14.35
CA LEU A 11 -5.27 17.46 -13.64
C LEU A 11 -5.75 16.51 -12.53
N ARG A 12 -6.75 16.93 -11.73
CA ARG A 12 -7.37 16.09 -10.70
C ARG A 12 -7.99 14.83 -11.30
N GLY A 13 -8.74 14.97 -12.39
CA GLY A 13 -9.38 13.86 -13.09
C GLY A 13 -8.36 12.88 -13.66
N TRP A 14 -7.34 13.40 -14.35
CA TRP A 14 -6.24 12.60 -14.88
C TRP A 14 -5.50 11.83 -13.78
N PHE A 15 -5.18 12.49 -12.66
CA PHE A 15 -4.50 11.86 -11.54
C PHE A 15 -5.30 10.68 -10.96
N ALA A 16 -6.57 10.91 -10.64
CA ALA A 16 -7.44 9.88 -10.08
C ALA A 16 -7.63 8.69 -11.04
N LEU A 17 -7.84 8.96 -12.33
CA LEU A 17 -7.96 7.93 -13.36
C LEU A 17 -6.67 7.12 -13.50
N SER A 18 -5.52 7.78 -13.52
CA SER A 18 -4.21 7.13 -13.72
C SER A 18 -3.85 6.22 -12.54
N VAL A 19 -4.06 6.68 -11.30
CA VAL A 19 -3.85 5.86 -10.09
C VAL A 19 -4.82 4.68 -10.06
N GLY A 20 -6.09 4.91 -10.36
CA GLY A 20 -7.12 3.86 -10.38
C GLY A 20 -6.87 2.81 -11.46
N GLU A 21 -6.48 3.23 -12.67
CA GLU A 21 -6.09 2.34 -13.76
C GLU A 21 -4.88 1.49 -13.36
N ALA A 22 -3.80 2.12 -12.88
CA ALA A 22 -2.60 1.41 -12.44
C ALA A 22 -2.91 0.37 -11.36
N PHE A 23 -3.70 0.73 -10.35
CA PHE A 23 -4.09 -0.20 -9.28
C PHE A 23 -4.90 -1.38 -9.81
N ARG A 24 -5.92 -1.10 -10.64
CA ARG A 24 -6.79 -2.14 -11.21
C ARG A 24 -6.01 -3.10 -12.09
N GLU A 25 -5.24 -2.61 -13.04
CA GLU A 25 -4.52 -3.48 -13.99
C GLU A 25 -3.40 -4.27 -13.31
N ALA A 26 -2.68 -3.66 -12.35
CA ALA A 26 -1.66 -4.35 -11.58
C ALA A 26 -2.25 -5.49 -10.73
N SER A 27 -3.40 -5.26 -10.08
CA SER A 27 -4.04 -6.23 -9.18
C SER A 27 -4.85 -7.31 -9.88
N ALA A 28 -5.26 -7.07 -11.13
CA ALA A 28 -6.01 -8.03 -11.96
C ALA A 28 -5.14 -9.18 -12.50
N ILE A 29 -3.81 -9.04 -12.47
CA ILE A 29 -2.88 -10.10 -12.91
C ILE A 29 -2.99 -11.28 -11.94
N ALA A 30 -3.44 -12.43 -12.44
CA ALA A 30 -3.61 -13.64 -11.63
C ALA A 30 -2.26 -14.25 -11.23
N GLU A 31 -1.27 -14.20 -12.11
CA GLU A 31 0.06 -14.76 -11.86
C GLU A 31 0.83 -13.93 -10.80
N PRO A 32 1.41 -14.58 -9.77
CA PRO A 32 2.29 -13.91 -8.81
C PRO A 32 3.50 -13.23 -9.45
N ALA A 33 3.66 -11.93 -9.24
CA ALA A 33 4.68 -11.12 -9.90
C ALA A 33 4.64 -11.25 -11.44
N GLY A 34 3.43 -11.44 -11.99
CA GLY A 34 3.19 -11.61 -13.41
C GLY A 34 3.10 -10.28 -14.16
N THR A 35 2.80 -10.38 -15.45
CA THR A 35 2.61 -9.22 -16.33
C THR A 35 1.35 -9.39 -17.17
N SER A 36 0.82 -8.29 -17.69
CA SER A 36 -0.26 -8.29 -18.68
C SER A 36 0.03 -7.23 -19.74
N PRO A 37 -0.56 -7.32 -20.95
CA PRO A 37 -0.41 -6.29 -21.97
C PRO A 37 -0.87 -4.91 -21.47
N ALA A 38 -1.95 -4.86 -20.68
CA ALA A 38 -2.45 -3.62 -20.08
C ALA A 38 -1.45 -3.03 -19.08
N TRP A 39 -0.87 -3.86 -18.21
CA TRP A 39 0.15 -3.42 -17.26
C TRP A 39 1.43 -2.95 -17.96
N ALA A 40 1.90 -3.70 -18.96
CA ALA A 40 3.05 -3.32 -19.77
C ALA A 40 2.85 -1.95 -20.45
N ALA A 41 1.65 -1.66 -20.96
CA ALA A 41 1.32 -0.37 -21.55
C ALA A 41 1.36 0.76 -20.51
N ILE A 42 0.91 0.52 -19.27
CA ILE A 42 0.98 1.50 -18.18
C ILE A 42 2.44 1.77 -17.79
N CYS A 43 3.25 0.73 -17.63
CA CYS A 43 4.69 0.86 -17.36
C CYS A 43 5.39 1.68 -18.45
N ALA A 44 5.11 1.39 -19.73
CA ALA A 44 5.67 2.15 -20.85
C ALA A 44 5.26 3.62 -20.83
N ARG A 45 3.98 3.95 -20.59
CA ARG A 45 3.52 5.35 -20.46
C ARG A 45 4.15 6.08 -19.28
N ALA A 46 4.44 5.36 -18.19
CA ALA A 46 5.09 5.91 -17.00
C ALA A 46 6.62 5.99 -17.13
N GLY A 47 7.21 5.44 -18.19
CA GLY A 47 8.67 5.35 -18.35
C GLY A 47 9.32 4.36 -17.36
N VAL A 48 8.57 3.35 -16.92
CA VAL A 48 9.02 2.33 -15.98
C VAL A 48 9.39 1.06 -16.76
N PRO A 49 10.64 0.57 -16.66
CA PRO A 49 11.01 -0.69 -17.29
C PRO A 49 10.34 -1.87 -16.58
N LEU A 50 9.96 -2.88 -17.35
CA LEU A 50 9.48 -4.14 -16.79
C LEU A 50 10.66 -4.92 -16.21
N CYS A 51 10.42 -5.58 -15.08
CA CYS A 51 11.30 -6.60 -14.51
C CYS A 51 11.52 -7.72 -15.52
N SER A 52 12.77 -8.18 -15.59
CA SER A 52 13.13 -9.39 -16.32
C SER A 52 12.46 -10.63 -15.71
N ASP A 53 12.40 -11.72 -16.47
CA ASP A 53 11.85 -12.98 -15.97
C ASP A 53 12.65 -13.54 -14.79
N ASP A 54 13.97 -13.34 -14.79
CA ASP A 54 14.86 -13.71 -13.69
C ASP A 54 14.54 -12.91 -12.42
N ASP A 55 14.37 -11.59 -12.52
CA ASP A 55 13.97 -10.74 -11.39
C ASP A 55 12.59 -11.15 -10.86
N ARG A 56 11.64 -11.46 -11.76
CA ARG A 56 10.30 -11.93 -11.38
C ARG A 56 10.37 -13.25 -10.63
N ALA A 57 11.23 -14.18 -11.04
CA ALA A 57 11.45 -15.43 -10.34
C ALA A 57 12.01 -15.19 -8.93
N GLN A 58 12.98 -14.28 -8.79
CA GLN A 58 13.52 -13.90 -7.47
C GLN A 58 12.45 -13.23 -6.58
N ILE A 59 11.61 -12.36 -7.14
CA ILE A 59 10.52 -11.72 -6.40
C ILE A 59 9.51 -12.75 -5.92
N ARG A 60 9.14 -13.73 -6.77
CA ARG A 60 8.26 -14.84 -6.38
C ARG A 60 8.85 -15.64 -5.22
N ALA A 61 10.15 -15.93 -5.26
CA ALA A 61 10.82 -16.67 -4.19
C ALA A 61 10.91 -15.87 -2.87
N GLY A 62 11.26 -14.59 -2.95
CA GLY A 62 11.54 -13.75 -1.79
C GLY A 62 10.31 -13.12 -1.14
N GLN A 63 9.43 -12.49 -1.93
CA GLN A 63 8.25 -11.79 -1.42
C GLN A 63 7.02 -12.68 -1.33
N ARG A 64 7.00 -13.77 -2.12
CA ARG A 64 5.87 -14.72 -2.21
C ARG A 64 4.52 -14.03 -2.41
N PRO A 65 4.38 -13.13 -3.41
CA PRO A 65 3.11 -12.53 -3.71
C PRO A 65 2.08 -13.62 -4.05
N THR A 66 0.81 -13.36 -3.74
CA THR A 66 -0.29 -14.27 -4.08
C THR A 66 -0.82 -14.01 -5.49
N ARG A 67 -0.62 -12.80 -6.01
CA ARG A 67 -1.04 -12.35 -7.34
C ARG A 67 -0.40 -10.98 -7.68
N GLY A 68 -0.70 -10.45 -8.85
CA GLY A 68 -0.45 -9.07 -9.22
C GLY A 68 0.92 -8.81 -9.83
N ALA A 69 1.10 -7.60 -10.34
CA ALA A 69 2.39 -7.09 -10.80
C ALA A 69 3.44 -7.01 -9.66
N PRO A 70 4.74 -7.13 -10.00
CA PRO A 70 5.85 -6.81 -9.10
C PRO A 70 5.66 -5.50 -8.34
N LEU A 71 5.87 -5.53 -7.02
CA LEU A 71 5.68 -4.37 -6.16
C LEU A 71 6.58 -3.18 -6.55
N MET A 72 7.80 -3.46 -7.02
CA MET A 72 8.75 -2.43 -7.44
C MET A 72 8.29 -1.69 -8.71
N GLU A 73 7.72 -2.42 -9.68
CA GLU A 73 7.13 -1.80 -10.88
C GLU A 73 5.96 -0.92 -10.48
N PHE A 74 5.08 -1.45 -9.62
CA PHE A 74 3.91 -0.71 -9.14
C PHE A 74 4.31 0.58 -8.41
N GLN A 75 5.26 0.49 -7.48
CA GLN A 75 5.79 1.65 -6.76
C GLN A 75 6.37 2.69 -7.74
N ALA A 76 7.18 2.26 -8.71
CA ALA A 76 7.77 3.16 -9.70
C ALA A 76 6.71 3.85 -10.58
N VAL A 77 5.65 3.13 -10.97
CA VAL A 77 4.52 3.70 -11.73
C VAL A 77 3.78 4.76 -10.92
N ILE A 78 3.44 4.47 -9.66
CA ILE A 78 2.77 5.45 -8.78
C ILE A 78 3.65 6.67 -8.54
N ALA A 79 4.94 6.47 -8.26
CA ALA A 79 5.89 7.56 -8.09
C ALA A 79 5.99 8.44 -9.35
N ALA A 80 5.97 7.84 -10.55
CA ALA A 80 5.97 8.57 -11.81
C ALA A 80 4.69 9.41 -12.00
N ILE A 81 3.52 8.85 -11.67
CA ILE A 81 2.23 9.57 -11.72
C ILE A 81 2.25 10.75 -10.74
N VAL A 82 2.63 10.51 -9.48
CA VAL A 82 2.73 11.55 -8.43
C VAL A 82 3.70 12.66 -8.83
N ARG A 83 4.89 12.30 -9.32
CA ARG A 83 5.89 13.27 -9.80
C ARG A 83 5.34 14.15 -10.90
N ARG A 84 4.66 13.56 -11.90
CA ARG A 84 4.04 14.31 -12.99
C ARG A 84 2.97 15.26 -12.46
N THR A 85 2.08 14.80 -11.57
CA THR A 85 1.06 15.67 -10.97
C THR A 85 1.69 16.83 -10.21
N ARG A 86 2.74 16.59 -9.42
CA ARG A 86 3.46 17.65 -8.69
C ARG A 86 4.05 18.69 -9.65
N GLN A 87 4.66 18.26 -10.74
CA GLN A 87 5.25 19.15 -11.74
C GLN A 87 4.17 20.00 -12.44
N GLU A 88 3.08 19.38 -12.88
CA GLU A 88 1.97 20.11 -13.51
C GLU A 88 1.29 21.07 -12.52
N LEU A 89 1.07 20.64 -11.27
CA LEU A 89 0.46 21.46 -10.22
C LEU A 89 1.33 22.66 -9.84
N ALA A 90 2.66 22.51 -9.82
CA ALA A 90 3.58 23.62 -9.58
C ALA A 90 3.49 24.70 -10.66
N GLY A 91 3.24 24.31 -11.93
CA GLY A 91 3.03 25.22 -13.05
C GLY A 91 1.68 25.93 -13.07
N LEU A 92 0.75 25.54 -12.19
CA LEU A 92 -0.62 26.08 -12.12
C LEU A 92 -0.87 26.98 -10.89
N ARG A 93 0.18 27.46 -10.22
CA ARG A 93 0.03 28.35 -9.07
C ARG A 93 -0.45 29.74 -9.52
N ASN A 94 -1.47 30.27 -8.86
CA ASN A 94 -1.94 31.64 -9.02
C ASN A 94 -2.06 32.31 -7.63
N VAL A 95 -2.02 33.64 -7.55
CA VAL A 95 -1.97 34.39 -6.26
C VAL A 95 -3.25 35.22 -6.04
N MET A 96 -4.22 35.16 -6.96
CA MET A 96 -5.40 36.04 -6.93
C MET A 96 -6.73 35.33 -7.21
N ASN A 97 -6.86 34.02 -6.92
CA ASN A 97 -8.13 33.30 -7.15
C ASN A 97 -8.41 32.26 -6.05
N ASP A 98 -9.28 32.62 -5.11
CA ASP A 98 -9.67 31.79 -3.97
C ASP A 98 -10.22 30.39 -4.34
N GLU A 99 -10.93 30.25 -5.46
CA GLU A 99 -11.50 28.96 -5.88
C GLU A 99 -10.41 28.05 -6.46
N ALA A 100 -9.56 28.61 -7.33
CA ALA A 100 -8.43 27.88 -7.89
C ALA A 100 -7.44 27.47 -6.80
N ASP A 101 -7.21 28.33 -5.81
CA ASP A 101 -6.31 28.06 -4.69
C ASP A 101 -6.84 26.92 -3.80
N LYS A 102 -8.15 26.89 -3.51
CA LYS A 102 -8.77 25.77 -2.79
C LYS A 102 -8.61 24.46 -3.55
N LEU A 103 -8.83 24.46 -4.86
CA LEU A 103 -8.69 23.25 -5.68
C LEU A 103 -7.23 22.80 -5.79
N HIS A 104 -6.30 23.76 -5.93
CA HIS A 104 -4.86 23.51 -5.91
C HIS A 104 -4.44 22.81 -4.61
N ASP A 105 -4.85 23.34 -3.46
CA ASP A 105 -4.57 22.78 -2.15
C ASP A 105 -5.18 21.38 -1.97
N GLN A 106 -6.39 21.14 -2.48
CA GLN A 106 -7.01 19.81 -2.46
C GLN A 106 -6.19 18.80 -3.26
N ILE A 107 -5.74 19.16 -4.45
CA ILE A 107 -4.92 18.28 -5.30
C ILE A 107 -3.57 18.03 -4.61
N ARG A 108 -2.93 19.08 -4.06
CA ARG A 108 -1.66 18.94 -3.35
C ARG A 108 -1.76 17.92 -2.22
N ARG A 109 -2.76 18.06 -1.35
CA ARG A 109 -3.00 17.12 -0.23
C ARG A 109 -3.25 15.70 -0.71
N ALA A 110 -4.04 15.53 -1.77
CA ALA A 110 -4.29 14.21 -2.35
C ALA A 110 -3.01 13.56 -2.88
N VAL A 111 -2.14 14.33 -3.52
CA VAL A 111 -0.87 13.85 -4.09
C VAL A 111 0.15 13.50 -3.01
N ASP A 112 0.20 14.26 -1.91
CA ASP A 112 1.21 14.05 -0.86
C ASP A 112 1.04 12.75 -0.08
N GLY A 113 -0.18 12.21 0.05
CA GLY A 113 -0.43 10.92 0.68
C GLY A 113 -0.58 9.75 -0.30
N ALA A 114 -0.78 10.02 -1.59
CA ALA A 114 -1.22 9.00 -2.53
C ALA A 114 -0.22 7.86 -2.73
N GLU A 115 1.08 8.14 -2.74
CA GLU A 115 2.09 7.10 -2.93
C GLU A 115 2.04 6.06 -1.80
N ASP A 116 2.13 6.52 -0.55
CA ASP A 116 2.11 5.66 0.63
C ASP A 116 0.79 4.92 0.80
N GLU A 117 -0.33 5.61 0.62
CA GLU A 117 -1.68 5.03 0.76
C GLU A 117 -1.93 3.96 -0.30
N THR A 118 -1.64 4.28 -1.57
CA THR A 118 -1.85 3.37 -2.70
C THR A 118 -0.91 2.17 -2.60
N LEU A 119 0.37 2.40 -2.26
CA LEU A 119 1.34 1.33 -2.08
C LEU A 119 0.96 0.42 -0.92
N ARG A 120 0.53 0.98 0.22
CA ARG A 120 0.05 0.20 1.37
C ARG A 120 -1.17 -0.63 1.00
N ALA A 121 -2.15 -0.04 0.32
CA ALA A 121 -3.34 -0.75 -0.14
C ALA A 121 -2.99 -1.90 -1.09
N TYR A 122 -2.08 -1.65 -2.05
CA TYR A 122 -1.65 -2.67 -3.01
C TYR A 122 -0.89 -3.81 -2.32
N ARG A 123 0.07 -3.49 -1.43
CA ARG A 123 0.83 -4.49 -0.65
C ARG A 123 -0.09 -5.41 0.14
N ASN A 124 -1.09 -4.84 0.83
CA ASN A 124 -2.05 -5.61 1.61
C ASN A 124 -2.92 -6.53 0.75
N LEU A 125 -3.08 -6.21 -0.54
CA LEU A 125 -3.86 -6.98 -1.49
C LEU A 125 -3.08 -8.13 -2.13
N VAL A 126 -1.80 -7.92 -2.43
CA VAL A 126 -0.97 -8.85 -3.24
C VAL A 126 0.00 -9.68 -2.42
N LEU A 127 0.36 -9.24 -1.22
CA LEU A 127 1.24 -10.01 -0.33
C LEU A 127 0.41 -10.84 0.63
N PRO A 128 0.91 -12.02 1.05
CA PRO A 128 0.27 -12.80 2.09
C PRO A 128 0.19 -11.96 3.37
N LYS A 129 -0.97 -12.02 4.03
CA LYS A 129 -1.11 -11.43 5.37
C LYS A 129 -0.08 -12.09 6.27
N ARG A 130 0.78 -11.27 6.90
CA ARG A 130 1.70 -11.78 7.94
C ARG A 130 0.83 -12.34 9.05
N ALA A 131 0.75 -13.68 9.14
CA ALA A 131 0.08 -14.37 10.23
C ALA A 131 0.95 -14.20 11.48
N GLY A 132 0.74 -13.08 12.18
CA GLY A 132 1.32 -12.81 13.49
C GLY A 132 2.44 -11.77 13.52
N GLY A 133 2.42 -10.95 14.56
CA GLY A 133 3.52 -10.05 14.92
C GLY A 133 4.76 -10.83 15.36
N MET A 134 5.79 -10.13 15.85
CA MET A 134 7.07 -10.74 16.29
C MET A 134 6.91 -11.89 17.31
N PHE A 135 5.72 -12.04 17.91
CA PHE A 135 5.39 -13.07 18.89
C PHE A 135 4.75 -14.33 18.32
N ALA A 136 4.38 -14.39 17.04
CA ALA A 136 3.73 -15.61 16.51
C ALA A 136 4.63 -16.85 16.55
N ASN A 137 5.93 -16.67 16.32
CA ASN A 137 6.90 -17.75 16.49
C ASN A 137 7.08 -18.12 17.97
N ALA A 138 7.01 -17.14 18.89
CA ALA A 138 7.10 -17.39 20.32
C ALA A 138 5.88 -18.18 20.84
N THR A 139 4.67 -17.86 20.37
CA THR A 139 3.45 -18.60 20.75
C THR A 139 3.37 -19.99 20.12
N ALA A 140 3.92 -20.19 18.92
CA ALA A 140 3.96 -21.50 18.28
C ALA A 140 4.82 -22.50 19.07
N HIS A 141 5.96 -22.06 19.61
CA HIS A 141 6.82 -22.91 20.44
C HIS A 141 6.19 -23.30 21.78
N VAL A 142 5.40 -22.42 22.40
CA VAL A 142 4.67 -22.72 23.65
C VAL A 142 3.64 -23.83 23.41
N ALA A 143 2.91 -23.80 22.30
CA ALA A 143 1.89 -24.79 21.96
C ALA A 143 2.45 -26.20 21.65
N THR A 144 3.70 -26.31 21.20
CA THR A 144 4.37 -27.60 20.91
C THR A 144 5.07 -28.24 22.11
N SER A 145 5.04 -27.60 23.29
CA SER A 145 5.63 -28.16 24.50
C SER A 145 4.79 -29.35 24.98
N ALA A 146 5.37 -30.55 24.99
CA ALA A 146 4.72 -31.83 25.34
C ALA A 146 4.22 -31.96 26.81
N PHE A 147 4.05 -30.84 27.51
CA PHE A 147 3.54 -30.73 28.88
C PHE A 147 2.32 -29.80 28.91
N GLN A 148 1.22 -30.17 28.25
CA GLN A 148 -0.07 -29.52 28.48
C GLN A 148 -1.19 -30.56 28.59
N THR A 149 -1.42 -31.03 29.83
CA THR A 149 -2.67 -31.69 30.25
C THR A 149 -3.75 -30.68 30.66
N ALA A 150 -3.71 -29.46 30.11
CA ALA A 150 -4.70 -28.43 30.36
C ALA A 150 -5.37 -28.00 29.04
N PRO A 151 -6.69 -27.72 29.05
CA PRO A 151 -7.41 -27.29 27.84
C PRO A 151 -6.75 -26.03 27.27
N ALA A 152 -6.60 -26.02 25.94
CA ALA A 152 -5.95 -24.96 25.18
C ALA A 152 -6.44 -23.58 25.63
N ALA A 153 -5.64 -22.89 26.43
CA ALA A 153 -5.93 -21.53 26.83
C ALA A 153 -5.82 -20.65 25.60
N THR A 154 -6.95 -20.13 25.13
CA THR A 154 -7.03 -19.15 24.04
C THR A 154 -6.18 -17.95 24.44
N SER A 155 -4.95 -17.86 23.92
CA SER A 155 -4.05 -16.75 24.24
C SER A 155 -4.56 -15.49 23.53
N LEU A 156 -5.18 -14.59 24.29
CA LEU A 156 -5.52 -13.27 23.80
C LEU A 156 -4.21 -12.54 23.45
N THR A 157 -4.20 -11.80 22.34
CA THR A 157 -3.03 -11.03 21.88
C THR A 157 -3.39 -9.57 21.70
N CYS A 158 -2.43 -8.68 21.96
CA CYS A 158 -2.60 -7.25 21.71
C CYS A 158 -2.79 -7.01 20.21
N LYS A 159 -3.91 -6.41 19.80
CA LYS A 159 -4.16 -6.06 18.38
C LYS A 159 -3.12 -5.10 17.80
N SER A 160 -2.48 -4.29 18.64
CA SER A 160 -1.52 -3.27 18.21
C SER A 160 -0.12 -3.82 17.98
N CYS A 161 0.41 -4.65 18.89
CA CYS A 161 1.80 -5.13 18.82
C CYS A 161 1.94 -6.67 18.73
N GLY A 162 0.84 -7.41 18.88
CA GLY A 162 0.81 -8.86 18.84
C GLY A 162 1.33 -9.55 20.11
N ALA A 163 1.64 -8.82 21.18
CA ALA A 163 2.14 -9.41 22.42
C ALA A 163 1.08 -10.30 23.10
N PRO A 164 1.46 -11.45 23.68
CA PRO A 164 0.54 -12.33 24.38
C PRO A 164 0.05 -11.68 25.67
N HIS A 165 -1.19 -11.98 26.04
CA HIS A 165 -1.78 -11.55 27.29
C HIS A 165 -1.25 -12.40 28.44
N LEU A 166 -0.52 -11.77 29.35
CA LEU A 166 0.11 -12.47 30.48
C LEU A 166 -0.80 -12.56 31.72
N GLU A 167 -1.83 -11.71 31.82
CA GLU A 167 -2.67 -11.57 33.03
C GLU A 167 -4.13 -11.34 32.66
N ALA A 168 -5.01 -12.32 32.89
CA ALA A 168 -6.44 -12.19 32.64
C ALA A 168 -7.02 -10.95 33.35
N GLY A 169 -7.59 -10.01 32.58
CA GLY A 169 -8.18 -8.76 33.09
C GLY A 169 -7.36 -7.48 32.89
N ALA A 170 -6.10 -7.56 32.41
CA ALA A 170 -5.32 -6.36 32.09
C ALA A 170 -5.78 -5.71 30.76
N PHE A 171 -6.30 -4.49 30.82
CA PHE A 171 -6.72 -3.75 29.62
C PHE A 171 -5.60 -2.97 28.95
N ASP A 172 -4.41 -2.90 29.55
CA ASP A 172 -3.25 -2.20 28.97
C ASP A 172 -2.15 -3.18 28.60
N CYS A 173 -1.61 -3.05 27.38
CA CYS A 173 -0.53 -3.89 26.94
C CYS A 173 0.77 -3.50 27.67
N LYS A 174 1.30 -4.39 28.51
CA LYS A 174 2.58 -4.15 29.23
C LYS A 174 3.78 -3.88 28.33
N TYR A 175 3.70 -4.21 27.03
CA TYR A 175 4.79 -4.03 26.08
C TYR A 175 4.74 -2.68 25.36
N CYS A 176 3.58 -2.30 24.79
CA CYS A 176 3.47 -1.06 24.01
C CYS A 176 2.64 0.04 24.69
N GLY A 177 2.08 -0.22 25.87
CA GLY A 177 1.25 0.73 26.62
C GLY A 177 -0.14 0.97 26.02
N ASN A 178 -0.48 0.36 24.88
CA ASN A 178 -1.79 0.56 24.27
C ASN A 178 -2.90 -0.17 25.03
N ARG A 179 -4.02 0.53 25.18
CA ARG A 179 -5.25 -0.02 25.75
C ARG A 179 -5.89 -1.00 24.77
N MET A 180 -5.99 -2.25 25.18
CA MET A 180 -6.53 -3.38 24.45
C MET A 180 -8.05 -3.43 24.65
N VAL A 181 -8.77 -2.73 23.76
CA VAL A 181 -10.24 -2.76 23.63
C VAL A 181 -10.67 -3.68 22.49
#